data_AF-A0A2V2PNU3-F1
#
_entry.id   AF-A0A2V2PNU3-F1
#
_cell.length_a   1.000
_cell.length_b   1.000
_cell.length_c   1.000
_cell.angle_alpha   90.00
_cell.angle_beta   90.00
_cell.angle_gamma   90.00
#
_symmetry.space_group_name_H-M   'P 1'
#
loop_
_entity.id
_entity.type
_entity.pdbx_description
1 polymer ?
#
loop_
_entity_poly.entity_id
_entity_poly.type
_entity_poly.pdbx_seq_one_letter_code
_entity_poly.pdbx_strand_id
1 'polypeptide(L)'
;YAALTARAAAGPGPADRAELAALFRTLLANVAGPGRPRLLAYLELQAEAARRPWLSALLDPMASGDFAGFEAAQWSAGLPVTRQRAAAVTLALHAAIPHLLADGPETLAAAGLDDLDRFVRDLLDAVYPTGTTD
;
A
#
# COMPACT_ATOMS: atom_id res chain seq x y z
N TYR A 1 0.54 -6.55 -6.25
CA TYR A 1 -0.51 -6.66 -5.23
C TYR A 1 -0.81 -8.12 -5.04
N ALA A 2 -1.94 -8.71 -5.44
CA ALA A 2 -2.30 -10.12 -5.10
C ALA A 2 -1.15 -11.15 -4.96
N ALA A 3 -0.23 -11.30 -5.94
CA ALA A 3 0.88 -12.26 -5.82
C ALA A 3 2.04 -11.82 -4.88
N LEU A 4 2.29 -10.51 -4.75
CA LEU A 4 3.24 -9.94 -3.81
C LEU A 4 2.66 -9.85 -2.38
N THR A 5 1.36 -9.55 -2.24
CA THR A 5 0.64 -9.66 -0.97
C THR A 5 0.46 -11.12 -0.54
N ALA A 6 0.19 -12.04 -1.47
CA ALA A 6 0.17 -13.48 -1.18
C ALA A 6 1.54 -14.02 -0.77
N ARG A 7 2.64 -13.50 -1.35
CA ARG A 7 4.00 -13.90 -0.97
C ARG A 7 4.46 -13.26 0.35
N ALA A 8 4.03 -12.04 0.65
CA ALA A 8 4.16 -11.45 1.99
C ALA A 8 3.30 -12.18 3.04
N ALA A 9 2.15 -12.73 2.65
CA ALA A 9 1.29 -13.55 3.49
C ALA A 9 1.79 -15.01 3.65
N ALA A 10 2.65 -15.49 2.74
CA ALA A 10 3.18 -16.85 2.75
C ALA A 10 4.54 -16.99 3.46
N GLY A 11 5.28 -15.89 3.62
CA GLY A 11 6.44 -15.82 4.50
C GLY A 11 6.05 -15.45 5.93
N PRO A 12 6.95 -15.55 6.91
CA PRO A 12 6.77 -14.82 8.17
C PRO A 12 6.58 -13.33 7.80
N GLY A 13 5.47 -12.74 8.27
CA GLY A 13 5.24 -11.31 8.10
C GLY A 13 6.38 -10.48 8.70
N PRO A 14 6.46 -9.17 8.40
CA PRO A 14 7.51 -8.32 8.96
C PRO A 14 7.55 -8.44 10.48
N ALA A 15 8.73 -8.68 11.03
CA ALA A 15 8.96 -8.91 12.46
C ALA A 15 8.90 -7.60 13.26
N ASP A 16 9.15 -6.47 12.60
CA ASP A 16 9.13 -5.15 13.22
C ASP A 16 8.72 -4.04 12.23
N ARG A 17 8.67 -2.82 12.73
CA ARG A 17 8.33 -1.61 11.98
C ARG A 17 9.28 -1.34 10.80
N ALA A 18 10.57 -1.66 10.93
CA ALA A 18 11.56 -1.41 9.90
C ALA A 18 11.39 -2.39 8.72
N GLU A 19 11.16 -3.67 9.02
CA GLU A 19 10.84 -4.67 8.01
C GLU A 19 9.52 -4.38 7.31
N LEU A 20 8.51 -3.88 8.03
CA LEU A 20 7.26 -3.42 7.44
C LEU A 20 7.49 -2.24 6.49
N ALA A 21 8.31 -1.27 6.89
CA ALA A 21 8.65 -0.14 6.05
C ALA A 21 9.37 -0.59 4.76
N ALA A 22 10.32 -1.53 4.88
CA ALA A 22 11.02 -2.12 3.75
C ALA A 22 10.08 -2.88 2.80
N LEU A 23 9.10 -3.61 3.35
CA LEU A 23 8.06 -4.28 2.57
C LEU A 23 7.25 -3.26 1.74
N PHE A 24 6.71 -2.22 2.37
CA PHE A 24 5.92 -1.21 1.67
C PHE A 24 6.74 -0.44 0.64
N ARG A 25 7.98 -0.05 0.97
CA ARG A 25 8.91 0.57 0.02
C ARG A 25 9.16 -0.31 -1.20
N THR A 26 9.36 -1.61 -1.00
CA THR A 26 9.55 -2.57 -2.11
C THR A 26 8.30 -2.67 -2.99
N LEU A 27 7.11 -2.67 -2.39
CA LEU A 27 5.84 -2.70 -3.14
C LEU A 27 5.68 -1.44 -4.00
N LEU A 28 5.97 -0.26 -3.45
CA LEU A 28 5.91 1.03 -4.16
C LEU A 28 6.97 1.11 -5.28
N ALA A 29 8.21 0.68 -5.03
CA ALA A 29 9.26 0.66 -6.06
C ALA A 29 8.88 -0.26 -7.24
N ASN A 30 8.19 -1.37 -6.97
CA ASN A 30 7.69 -2.26 -8.01
C ASN A 30 6.57 -1.62 -8.86
N VAL A 31 5.90 -0.55 -8.40
CA VAL A 31 4.89 0.19 -9.18
C VAL A 31 5.53 0.85 -10.40
N ALA A 32 6.62 1.58 -10.19
CA ALA A 32 7.36 2.25 -11.27
C ALA A 32 8.23 1.29 -12.09
N GLY A 33 8.57 0.12 -11.52
CA GLY A 33 9.41 -0.90 -12.15
C GLY A 33 8.62 -2.05 -12.81
N PRO A 34 8.96 -3.32 -12.51
CA PRO A 34 8.39 -4.50 -13.20
C PRO A 34 6.86 -4.65 -13.11
N GLY A 35 6.23 -4.06 -12.09
CA GLY A 35 4.79 -4.11 -11.89
C GLY A 35 3.98 -3.15 -12.76
N ARG A 36 4.63 -2.19 -13.43
CA ARG A 36 3.97 -1.08 -14.15
C ARG A 36 2.87 -1.53 -15.11
N PRO A 37 3.07 -2.48 -16.05
CA PRO A 37 2.02 -2.84 -17.01
C PRO A 37 0.77 -3.42 -16.34
N ARG A 38 0.96 -4.29 -15.34
CA ARG A 38 -0.13 -4.92 -14.59
C ARG A 38 -0.93 -3.89 -13.78
N LEU A 39 -0.25 -2.88 -13.23
CA LEU A 39 -0.89 -1.87 -12.40
C LEU A 39 -1.64 -0.82 -13.20
N LEU A 40 -1.14 -0.45 -14.38
CA LEU A 40 -1.92 0.35 -15.34
C LEU A 40 -3.22 -0.37 -15.72
N ALA A 41 -3.13 -1.65 -16.10
CA ALA A 41 -4.33 -2.45 -16.39
C ALA A 41 -5.30 -2.52 -15.20
N TYR A 42 -4.79 -2.68 -13.99
CA TYR A 42 -5.62 -2.69 -12.78
C TYR A 42 -6.30 -1.34 -12.51
N LEU A 43 -5.63 -0.22 -12.74
CA LEU A 43 -6.23 1.11 -12.60
C LEU A 43 -7.37 1.35 -13.59
N GLU A 44 -7.19 0.95 -14.85
CA GLU A 44 -8.25 1.05 -15.86
C GLU A 44 -9.47 0.18 -15.47
N LEU A 45 -9.22 -1.04 -15.01
CA LEU A 45 -10.28 -1.93 -14.52
C LEU A 45 -11.00 -1.36 -13.30
N GLN A 46 -10.28 -0.77 -12.35
CA GLN A 46 -10.86 -0.11 -11.17
C GLN A 46 -11.71 1.10 -11.55
N ALA A 47 -11.22 1.94 -12.47
CA ALA A 47 -11.98 3.08 -12.97
C ALA A 47 -13.28 2.64 -13.65
N GLU A 48 -13.24 1.57 -14.44
CA GLU A 48 -14.42 1.04 -15.11
C GLU A 48 -15.37 0.30 -14.16
N ALA A 49 -14.85 -0.31 -13.09
CA ALA A 49 -15.67 -0.98 -12.07
C ALA A 49 -16.65 -0.03 -11.38
N ALA A 50 -16.29 1.25 -11.23
CA ALA A 50 -17.19 2.29 -10.73
C ALA A 50 -18.44 2.51 -11.61
N ARG A 51 -18.39 2.07 -12.88
CA ARG A 51 -19.50 2.18 -13.86
C ARG A 51 -20.19 0.83 -14.11
N ARG A 52 -19.53 -0.29 -13.79
CA ARG A 52 -19.99 -1.64 -14.11
C ARG A 52 -20.10 -2.50 -12.85
N PRO A 53 -21.32 -2.70 -12.30
CA PRO A 53 -21.52 -3.48 -11.08
C PRO A 53 -20.95 -4.91 -11.13
N TRP A 54 -21.04 -5.58 -12.28
CA TRP A 54 -20.47 -6.93 -12.45
C TRP A 54 -18.94 -6.93 -12.37
N LEU A 55 -18.28 -5.87 -12.85
CA LEU A 55 -16.82 -5.74 -12.78
C LEU A 55 -16.39 -5.39 -11.36
N SER A 56 -17.16 -4.52 -10.68
CA SER A 56 -16.96 -4.26 -9.24
C SER A 56 -17.02 -5.55 -8.43
N ALA A 57 -18.06 -6.38 -8.62
CA ALA A 57 -18.17 -7.68 -7.95
C ALA A 57 -17.01 -8.63 -8.27
N LEU A 58 -16.46 -8.58 -9.49
CA LEU A 58 -15.30 -9.38 -9.89
C LEU A 58 -14.00 -8.90 -9.22
N LEU A 59 -13.82 -7.58 -9.05
CA LEU A 59 -12.61 -7.00 -8.48
C LEU A 59 -12.62 -6.93 -6.94
N ASP A 60 -13.80 -6.95 -6.31
CA ASP A 60 -13.97 -6.78 -4.87
C ASP A 60 -13.13 -7.75 -4.01
N PRO A 61 -13.03 -9.06 -4.33
CA PRO A 61 -12.16 -9.96 -3.56
C PRO A 61 -10.67 -9.57 -3.61
N MET A 62 -10.22 -8.98 -4.72
CA MET A 62 -8.84 -8.49 -4.84
C MET A 62 -8.64 -7.20 -4.03
N ALA A 63 -9.60 -6.28 -4.10
CA ALA A 63 -9.53 -5.01 -3.37
C ALA A 63 -9.61 -5.24 -1.85
N SER A 64 -10.56 -6.04 -1.38
CA SER A 64 -10.71 -6.38 0.04
C SER A 64 -9.54 -7.20 0.60
N GLY A 65 -8.94 -8.07 -0.22
CA GLY A 65 -7.77 -8.87 0.16
C GLY A 65 -6.54 -8.03 0.52
N ASP A 66 -6.33 -6.88 -0.13
CA ASP A 66 -5.22 -5.98 0.19
C ASP A 66 -5.34 -5.41 1.62
N PHE A 67 -6.56 -5.05 2.06
CA PHE A 67 -6.78 -4.57 3.42
C PHE A 67 -6.46 -5.63 4.46
N ALA A 68 -6.95 -6.86 4.27
CA ALA A 68 -6.69 -7.95 5.19
C ALA A 68 -5.19 -8.30 5.26
N GLY A 69 -4.52 -8.36 4.10
CA GLY A 69 -3.09 -8.67 4.03
C GLY A 69 -2.21 -7.59 4.69
N PHE A 70 -2.52 -6.31 4.46
CA PHE A 70 -1.75 -5.23 5.07
C PHE A 70 -2.07 -5.02 6.54
N GLU A 71 -3.30 -5.28 6.99
CA GLU A 71 -3.62 -5.31 8.42
C GLU A 71 -2.80 -6.39 9.13
N ALA A 72 -2.73 -7.60 8.57
CA ALA A 72 -1.93 -8.70 9.12
C ALA A 72 -0.43 -8.36 9.17
N ALA A 73 0.12 -7.75 8.12
CA ALA A 73 1.53 -7.32 8.10
C ALA A 73 1.80 -6.22 9.13
N GLN A 74 0.89 -5.27 9.31
CA GLN A 74 1.03 -4.23 10.34
C GLN A 74 0.97 -4.83 11.75
N TRP A 75 0.13 -5.86 11.94
CA TRP A 75 0.00 -6.56 13.21
C TRP A 75 1.24 -7.39 13.53
N SER A 76 1.80 -8.12 12.55
CA SER A 76 3.02 -8.91 12.74
C SER A 76 4.22 -8.04 13.10
N ALA A 77 4.26 -6.80 12.60
CA ALA A 77 5.29 -5.82 12.89
C ALA A 77 5.21 -5.23 14.32
N GLY A 78 4.27 -5.71 15.15
CA GLY A 78 4.10 -5.28 16.54
C GLY A 78 3.44 -3.91 16.69
N LEU A 79 2.79 -3.38 15.64
CA LEU A 79 2.13 -2.07 15.71
C LEU A 79 0.81 -2.14 16.50
N PRO A 80 0.39 -1.04 17.16
CA PRO A 80 -0.90 -0.97 17.84
C PRO A 80 -2.04 -0.79 16.81
N VAL A 81 -2.31 -1.86 16.06
CA VAL A 81 -3.25 -1.92 14.94
C VAL A 81 -4.69 -1.74 15.42
N THR A 82 -5.39 -0.84 14.74
CA THR A 82 -6.85 -0.82 14.67
C THR A 82 -7.24 -0.91 13.20
N ARG A 83 -8.48 -1.34 12.91
CA ARG A 83 -9.00 -1.38 11.54
C ARG A 83 -8.85 -0.04 10.82
N GLN A 84 -9.12 1.06 11.51
CA GLN A 84 -9.04 2.41 10.96
C GLN A 84 -7.59 2.78 10.60
N ARG A 85 -6.63 2.46 11.48
CA ARG A 85 -5.20 2.71 11.22
C ARG A 85 -4.68 1.87 10.05
N ALA A 86 -5.01 0.57 10.04
CA ALA A 86 -4.60 -0.31 8.94
C ALA A 86 -5.19 0.12 7.60
N ALA A 87 -6.46 0.54 7.59
CA ALA A 87 -7.12 1.08 6.41
C ALA A 87 -6.48 2.38 5.93
N ALA A 88 -6.09 3.29 6.84
CA ALA A 88 -5.44 4.54 6.48
C ALA A 88 -4.10 4.29 5.74
N VAL A 89 -3.27 3.37 6.25
CA VAL A 89 -2.02 2.97 5.56
C VAL A 89 -2.33 2.36 4.21
N THR A 90 -3.28 1.42 4.14
CA THR A 90 -3.65 0.75 2.88
C THR A 90 -4.11 1.75 1.81
N LEU A 91 -5.01 2.67 2.18
CA LEU A 91 -5.53 3.70 1.29
C LEU A 91 -4.44 4.67 0.83
N ALA A 92 -3.52 5.07 1.71
CA ALA A 92 -2.39 5.92 1.34
C ALA A 92 -1.46 5.23 0.32
N LEU A 93 -1.16 3.94 0.52
CA LEU A 93 -0.37 3.15 -0.43
C LEU A 93 -1.08 3.00 -1.77
N HIS A 94 -2.39 2.76 -1.79
CA HIS A 94 -3.18 2.71 -3.03
C HIS A 94 -3.21 4.06 -3.76
N ALA A 95 -3.35 5.16 -3.02
CA ALA A 95 -3.34 6.52 -3.58
C ALA A 95 -1.99 6.90 -4.21
N ALA A 96 -0.88 6.36 -3.71
CA ALA A 96 0.44 6.59 -4.30
C ALA A 96 0.60 5.98 -5.71
N ILE A 97 -0.12 4.89 -6.01
CA ILE A 97 0.02 4.13 -7.26
C ILE A 97 -0.16 4.99 -8.53
N PRO A 98 -1.27 5.72 -8.72
CA PRO A 98 -1.45 6.53 -9.92
C PRO A 98 -0.38 7.61 -10.07
N HIS A 99 0.09 8.20 -8.96
CA HIS A 99 1.14 9.23 -9.00
C HIS A 99 2.50 8.65 -9.41
N LEU A 100 2.89 7.50 -8.84
CA LEU A 100 4.11 6.77 -9.23
C LEU A 100 4.06 6.29 -10.68
N LEU A 101 2.88 5.92 -11.20
CA LEU A 101 2.72 5.52 -12.59
C LEU A 101 2.77 6.72 -13.56
N ALA A 102 2.20 7.86 -13.17
CA ALA A 102 2.20 9.08 -13.96
C ALA A 102 3.59 9.74 -14.04
N ASP A 103 4.45 9.50 -13.04
CA ASP A 103 5.85 9.97 -13.01
C ASP A 103 6.00 11.50 -13.18
N GLY A 104 5.04 12.26 -12.64
CA GLY A 104 5.08 13.72 -12.66
C GLY A 104 5.97 14.26 -11.54
N PRO A 105 7.15 14.84 -11.82
CA PRO A 105 8.16 15.14 -10.80
C PRO A 105 7.67 16.09 -9.71
N GLU A 106 6.94 17.15 -10.06
CA GLU A 106 6.36 18.10 -9.10
C GLU A 106 5.34 17.43 -8.17
N THR A 107 4.54 16.49 -8.70
CA THR A 107 3.56 15.74 -7.90
C THR A 107 4.24 14.73 -6.99
N LEU A 108 5.28 14.06 -7.49
CA LEU A 108 6.06 13.13 -6.67
C LEU A 108 6.72 13.87 -5.49
N ALA A 109 7.37 15.01 -5.76
CA ALA A 109 7.97 15.84 -4.72
C ALA A 109 6.93 16.37 -3.71
N ALA A 110 5.78 16.88 -4.19
CA ALA A 110 4.73 17.40 -3.31
C ALA A 110 4.11 16.31 -2.40
N ALA A 111 4.05 15.07 -2.88
CA ALA A 111 3.55 13.92 -2.13
C ALA A 111 4.64 13.19 -1.31
N GLY A 112 5.91 13.59 -1.44
CA GLY A 112 7.07 12.90 -0.86
C GLY A 112 7.40 11.55 -1.52
N LEU A 113 6.80 11.24 -2.67
CA LEU A 113 6.97 9.97 -3.40
C LEU A 113 8.28 9.90 -4.21
N ASP A 114 9.02 11.01 -4.30
CA ASP A 114 10.39 11.07 -4.80
C ASP A 114 11.41 10.43 -3.84
N ASP A 115 11.06 10.26 -2.56
CA ASP A 115 11.80 9.48 -1.56
C ASP A 115 10.88 8.45 -0.88
N LEU A 116 10.79 7.25 -1.47
CA LEU A 116 9.93 6.17 -0.99
C LEU A 116 10.26 5.69 0.43
N ASP A 117 11.54 5.73 0.84
CA ASP A 117 11.94 5.30 2.19
C ASP A 117 11.46 6.30 3.24
N ARG A 118 11.57 7.58 2.95
CA ARG A 118 11.04 8.64 3.80
C ARG A 118 9.52 8.61 3.82
N PHE A 119 8.86 8.54 2.66
CA PHE A 119 7.41 8.49 2.54
C PHE A 119 6.79 7.41 3.43
N VAL A 120 7.31 6.18 3.37
CA VAL A 120 6.76 5.06 4.14
C VAL A 120 6.99 5.23 5.63
N ARG A 121 8.17 5.71 6.05
CA ARG A 121 8.44 5.96 7.48
C ARG A 121 7.54 7.07 8.03
N ASP A 122 7.44 8.19 7.32
CA ASP A 122 6.61 9.33 7.71
C ASP A 122 5.13 8.95 7.75
N LEU A 123 4.65 8.11 6.80
CA LEU A 123 3.30 7.54 6.82
C LEU A 123 3.06 6.67 8.06
N LEU A 124 3.97 5.75 8.37
CA LEU A 124 3.85 4.90 9.55
C LEU A 124 3.91 5.72 10.83
N ASP A 125 4.77 6.74 10.91
CA ASP A 125 4.89 7.65 12.06
C ASP A 125 3.60 8.47 12.27
N ALA A 126 2.99 8.94 11.19
CA ALA A 126 1.72 9.66 11.25
C ALA A 126 0.56 8.78 11.74
N VAL A 127 0.50 7.52 11.33
CA VAL A 127 -0.60 6.60 11.68
C VAL A 127 -0.37 5.89 13.01
N TYR A 128 0.89 5.54 13.30
CA TYR A 128 1.36 4.85 14.50
C TYR A 128 2.45 5.67 15.19
N PRO A 129 2.08 6.77 15.87
CA PRO A 129 3.04 7.54 16.65
C PRO A 129 3.72 6.62 17.67
N THR A 130 5.04 6.70 17.77
CA THR A 130 5.84 5.90 18.72
C THR A 130 5.62 6.28 20.17
N GLY A 131 4.87 7.35 20.44
CA GLY A 131 4.46 7.77 21.77
C GLY A 131 5.63 8.18 22.65
N THR A 132 5.80 9.49 22.81
CA THR A 132 5.85 10.01 24.18
C THR A 132 4.39 10.28 24.52
N THR A 133 3.78 9.44 25.35
CA THR A 133 2.55 9.79 26.04
C THR A 133 2.95 10.70 27.19
N ASP A 134 2.64 12.00 27.08
CA ASP A 134 2.47 12.89 28.24
C ASP A 134 1.18 12.51 28.99
#